data_AF-A0A3P6TCW6-F1
#
_entry.id   AF-A0A3P6TCW6-F1
#
_cell.length_a   1.000
_cell.length_b   1.000
_cell.length_c   1.000
_cell.angle_alpha   90.00
_cell.angle_beta   90.00
_cell.angle_gamma   90.00
#
_symmetry.space_group_name_H-M   'P 1'
#
loop_
_entity.id
_entity.type
_entity.pdbx_description
1 polymer ?
#
loop_
_entity_poly.entity_id
_entity_poly.type
_entity_poly.pdbx_seq_one_letter_code
_entity_poly.pdbx_strand_id
1 'polypeptide(L)' 'MVWEQNVPAVIMLNKLMESGRHKCATYFPSKSEQSVEFDDYTVILEEEEQHHNFVVRKIRLKKLNEEGGQTFYFP' A
#
# COMPACT_ATOMS: atom_id res chain seq x y z
N MET A 1 3.14 -3.56 12.47
CA MET A 1 3.58 -4.68 11.60
C MET A 1 4.56 -4.25 10.50
N VAL A 2 4.13 -3.63 9.39
CA VAL A 2 5.01 -3.34 8.23
C VAL A 2 6.22 -2.49 8.62
N TRP A 3 5.98 -1.37 9.32
CA TRP A 3 7.03 -0.48 9.81
C TRP A 3 8.00 -1.16 10.79
N GLU A 4 7.43 -1.79 11.83
CA GLU A 4 8.20 -2.39 12.95
C GLU A 4 9.09 -3.54 12.49
N GLN A 5 8.63 -4.31 11.51
CA GLN A 5 9.35 -5.48 10.98
C GLN A 5 10.24 -5.12 9.78
N ASN A 6 10.27 -3.85 9.37
CA ASN A 6 11.02 -3.37 8.20
C ASN A 6 10.72 -4.24 6.96
N VAL A 7 9.44 -4.49 6.71
CA VAL A 7 8.98 -5.42 5.67
C VAL A 7 9.33 -4.85 4.28
N PRO A 8 10.08 -5.58 3.43
CA PRO A 8 10.48 -5.08 2.12
C PRO A 8 9.36 -5.16 1.06
N ALA A 9 8.41 -6.08 1.23
CA ALA A 9 7.29 -6.27 0.32
C ALA A 9 6.10 -6.95 1.03
N VAL A 10 4.89 -6.61 0.61
CA VAL A 10 3.65 -7.27 1.03
C VAL A 10 2.99 -7.85 -0.21
N ILE A 11 2.53 -9.10 -0.18
CA ILE A 11 1.91 -9.77 -1.33
C ILE A 11 0.40 -9.92 -1.10
N MET A 12 -0.40 -9.25 -1.93
CA MET A 12 -1.85 -9.43 -1.98
C MET A 12 -2.22 -10.47 -3.04
N LEU A 13 -2.85 -11.57 -2.61
CA LEU A 13 -3.21 -12.69 -3.50
C LEU A 13 -4.64 -12.60 -4.05
N ASN A 14 -5.51 -11.84 -3.39
CA ASN A 14 -6.93 -11.74 -3.74
C ASN A 14 -7.27 -10.35 -4.27
N LYS A 15 -8.27 -10.29 -5.15
CA LYS A 15 -8.84 -9.01 -5.60
C LYS A 15 -9.63 -8.34 -4.46
N LEU A 16 -9.68 -7.02 -4.45
CA LEU A 16 -10.48 -6.24 -3.49
C LEU A 16 -11.98 -6.57 -3.56
N MET A 17 -12.46 -6.92 -4.76
CA MET A 17 -13.81 -7.42 -5.00
C MET A 17 -13.77 -8.80 -5.64
N GLU A 18 -14.55 -9.73 -5.08
CA GLU A 18 -14.85 -11.02 -5.68
C GLU A 18 -16.36 -11.19 -5.75
N SER A 19 -16.87 -11.57 -6.93
CA SER A 19 -18.31 -11.80 -7.15
C SER A 19 -19.21 -10.65 -6.70
N GLY A 20 -18.77 -9.40 -6.88
CA GLY A 20 -19.53 -8.20 -6.53
C GLY A 20 -19.56 -7.86 -5.03
N ARG A 21 -18.83 -8.59 -4.18
CA ARG A 21 -18.71 -8.30 -2.75
C ARG A 21 -17.31 -7.80 -2.42
N HIS A 22 -17.22 -6.74 -1.63
CA HIS A 22 -15.96 -6.27 -1.04
C HIS A 22 -15.45 -7.33 -0.06
N LYS A 23 -14.28 -7.91 -0.34
CA LYS A 23 -13.63 -8.91 0.50
C LYS A 23 -12.55 -8.29 1.39
N CYS A 24 -11.95 -7.18 0.97
CA CYS A 24 -10.86 -6.51 1.66
C CYS A 24 -11.16 -5.02 1.86
N ALA A 25 -10.82 -4.50 3.03
CA ALA A 25 -10.71 -3.06 3.23
C ALA A 25 -9.55 -2.52 2.39
N THR A 26 -9.73 -1.35 1.79
CA THR A 26 -8.66 -0.64 1.09
C THR A 26 -7.72 -0.04 2.14
N TYR A 27 -6.55 -0.66 2.33
CA TYR A 27 -5.53 -0.21 3.29
C TYR A 27 -4.35 0.51 2.61
N PHE A 28 -4.43 0.73 1.30
CA PHE A 28 -3.40 1.40 0.50
C PHE A 28 -4.04 2.44 -0.44
N PRO A 29 -3.34 3.54 -0.72
CA PRO A 29 -3.82 4.61 -1.59
C PRO A 29 -4.08 4.12 -3.02
N SER A 30 -4.99 4.79 -3.72
CA SER A 30 -5.33 4.52 -5.12
C SER A 30 -4.75 5.58 -6.05
N LYS A 31 -4.81 5.38 -7.37
CA LYS A 31 -4.43 6.43 -8.33
C LYS A 31 -5.20 7.75 -8.15
N SER A 32 -6.45 7.68 -7.70
CA SER A 32 -7.29 8.86 -7.42
C SER A 32 -7.01 9.49 -6.05
N GLU A 33 -6.45 8.73 -5.12
CA GLU A 33 -6.14 9.17 -3.75
C GLU A 33 -4.72 8.72 -3.42
N GLN A 34 -3.74 9.56 -3.76
CA GLN A 34 -2.32 9.21 -3.72
C GLN A 34 -1.75 9.04 -2.29
N SER A 35 -2.49 9.44 -1.26
CA SER A 35 -2.08 9.27 0.12
C SER A 35 -3.27 9.01 1.04
N VAL A 36 -3.07 8.16 2.03
CA VAL A 36 -4.03 7.87 3.10
C VAL A 36 -3.31 7.89 4.45
N GLU A 37 -3.99 8.38 5.48
CA GLU A 37 -3.48 8.48 6.84
C GLU A 37 -4.07 7.37 7.71
N PHE A 38 -3.21 6.72 8.49
CA PHE A 38 -3.54 5.72 9.50
C PHE A 38 -2.84 6.11 10.80
N ASP A 39 -3.56 6.81 11.67
CA ASP A 39 -3.04 7.35 12.93
C ASP A 39 -1.72 8.13 12.72
N ASP A 40 -0.60 7.60 13.22
CA ASP A 40 0.73 8.22 13.11
C ASP A 40 1.43 7.96 11.78
N TYR A 41 0.76 7.30 10.82
CA TYR A 41 1.37 6.86 9.57
C TYR A 41 0.68 7.48 8.35
N THR A 42 1.49 7.95 7.40
CA THR A 42 1.03 8.34 6.07
C THR A 42 1.52 7.31 5.06
N VAL A 43 0.60 6.69 4.33
CA VAL A 43 0.89 5.76 3.23
C VAL A 43 0.74 6.52 1.92
N ILE A 44 1.76 6.49 1.08
CA ILE A 44 1.83 7.28 -0.15
C ILE A 44 2.09 6.33 -1.32
N LEU A 45 1.30 6.42 -2.39
CA LEU A 45 1.55 5.73 -3.65
C LEU A 45 2.58 6.54 -4.45
N GLU A 46 3.79 6.00 -4.63
CA GLU A 46 4.81 6.65 -5.47
C GLU A 46 4.70 6.21 -6.93
N GLU A 47 4.40 4.94 -7.17
CA GLU A 47 4.36 4.34 -8.51
C GLU A 47 3.36 3.19 -8.55
N GLU A 48 2.69 3.02 -9.69
CA GLU A 48 1.85 1.84 -9.97
C GLU A 48 2.10 1.36 -11.40
N GLU A 49 2.65 0.16 -11.53
CA GLU A 49 2.89 -0.53 -12.79
C GLU A 49 1.89 -1.67 -12.95
N GLN A 50 1.16 -1.68 -14.07
CA GLN A 50 0.16 -2.71 -14.35
C GLN A 50 0.72 -3.76 -15.31
N HIS A 51 0.76 -5.01 -14.87
CA HIS A 51 1.10 -6.16 -15.70
C HIS A 51 -0.16 -6.95 -16.06
N HIS A 52 0.01 -7.99 -16.90
CA HIS A 52 -1.11 -8.80 -17.38
C HIS A 52 -1.86 -9.52 -16.24
N ASN A 53 -1.13 -10.02 -15.25
CA ASN A 53 -1.68 -10.90 -14.19
C ASN A 53 -1.63 -10.30 -12.78
N PHE A 54 -0.88 -9.21 -12.59
CA PHE A 54 -0.68 -8.56 -11.30
C PHE A 54 -0.42 -7.08 -11.51
N VAL A 55 -0.54 -6.30 -10.45
CA VAL A 55 -0.08 -4.91 -10.42
C VAL A 55 1.18 -4.87 -9.55
N VAL A 56 2.01 -3.86 -9.68
CA VAL A 56 3.09 -3.56 -8.75
C VAL A 56 2.93 -2.10 -8.33
N ARG A 57 3.02 -1.84 -7.05
CA ARG A 57 2.86 -0.54 -6.40
C ARG A 57 4.08 -0.29 -5.55
N LYS A 58 4.72 0.84 -5.78
CA LYS A 58 5.75 1.37 -4.90
C LYS A 58 5.08 2.24 -3.87
N ILE A 59 5.12 1.82 -2.61
CA ILE A 59 4.50 2.51 -1.50
C ILE A 59 5.58 3.12 -0.62
N ARG A 60 5.38 4.37 -0.21
CA ARG A 60 6.18 5.03 0.82
C ARG A 60 5.36 5.22 2.08
N LEU A 61 5.87 4.71 3.19
CA LEU A 61 5.31 4.87 4.52
C LEU A 61 6.13 5.88 5.30
N LYS A 62 5.48 6.93 5.78
CA LYS A 62 6.06 7.96 6.65
C LYS A 62 5.41 7.86 8.03
N LYS A 63 6.18 8.13 9.07
CA LYS A 63 5.70 8.23 10.45
C LYS A 63 5.76 9.69 10.90
N LEU A 64 4.69 10.20 11.50
CA LEU A 64 4.45 11.63 11.77
C LEU A 64 5.58 12.31 12.57
N ASN A 65 6.31 11.53 13.38
CA ASN A 65 7.32 12.02 14.32
C ASN A 65 8.76 11.56 13.99
N GLU A 66 9.02 10.99 12.81
CA GLU A 66 10.36 10.55 12.42
C GLU A 66 10.80 11.20 11.09
N GLU A 67 12.02 11.75 11.06
CA GLU A 67 12.65 12.24 9.83
C GLU A 67 13.10 11.05 8.96
N GLY A 68 12.15 10.41 8.30
CA GLY A 68 12.40 9.22 7.49
C GLY A 68 11.13 8.63 6.89
N GLY A 69 11.31 7.79 5.88
CA GLY A 69 10.21 6.98 5.36
C GLY A 69 10.75 5.66 4.85
N GLN A 70 9.98 4.60 5.05
CA GLN A 70 10.28 3.27 4.51
C GLN A 70 9.53 3.09 3.20
N THR A 71 10.22 2.59 2.18
CA THR A 71 9.61 2.24 0.90
C THR A 71 9.53 0.73 0.79
N PHE A 72 8.37 0.23 0.39
CA PHE A 72 8.14 -1.20 0.16
C PHE A 72 7.22 -1.40 -1.05
N TYR A 73 7.19 -2.63 -1.54
CA TYR A 73 6.43 -3.00 -2.73
C TYR A 73 5.15 -3.76 -2.37
N PHE A 74 4.07 -3.41 -3.07
CA PHE A 74 2.77 -4.08 -3.04
C PHE A 74 2.45 -4.60 -4.45
N PRO A 75 1.83 -5.77 -4.64
CA PRO A 75 1.19 -6.09 -5.91
C PRO A 75 -0.23 -5.48 -6.03
#